data_AF-A0A5B1B767-F1
#
_entry.id   AF-A0A5B1B767-F1
#
_cell.length_a   1.000
_cell.length_b   1.000
_cell.length_c   1.000
_cell.angle_alpha   90.00
_cell.angle_beta   90.00
_cell.angle_gamma   90.00
#
_symmetry.space_group_name_H-M   'P 1'
#
loop_
_entity.id
_entity.type
_entity.pdbx_description
1 polymer ?
#
loop_
_entity_poly.entity_id
_entity_poly.type
_entity_poly.pdbx_seq_one_letter_code
_entity_poly.pdbx_strand_id
1 'polypeptide(L)'
;MPLIVNKNGNISLINKSGNVGIGTGNPDTKLTVKGTIHAEEVIIDLNVPAPDYVFKENYQLMSIKEVEKFINKKSHLPGIPSANEFEKNGVKQAEMDMNLLEKIEKLEKENLLLKLLSDRLSEIEKLVISEKNK
;
A
#
# COMPACT_ATOMS: atom_id res chain seq x y z
N MET A 1 36.58 -7.37 1.46
CA MET A 1 35.99 -6.11 0.93
C MET A 1 36.99 -5.01 1.21
N PRO A 2 37.54 -4.34 0.19
CA PRO A 2 38.39 -3.19 0.42
C PRO A 2 37.57 -2.03 1.01
N LEU A 3 38.20 -1.28 1.90
CA LEU A 3 37.72 0.02 2.31
C LEU A 3 38.01 0.99 1.16
N ILE A 4 36.98 1.64 0.62
CA ILE A 4 37.13 2.65 -0.44
C ILE A 4 36.70 3.99 0.14
N VAL A 5 37.58 5.00 0.03
CA VAL A 5 37.26 6.37 0.42
C VAL A 5 36.97 7.15 -0.86
N ASN A 6 35.79 7.75 -0.97
CA ASN A 6 35.46 8.59 -2.13
C ASN A 6 36.16 9.96 -2.03
N LYS A 7 36.10 10.76 -3.10
CA LYS A 7 36.73 12.10 -3.15
C LYS A 7 36.19 13.09 -2.10
N ASN A 8 35.05 12.80 -1.50
CA ASN A 8 34.42 13.61 -0.46
C ASN A 8 34.77 13.14 0.95
N GLY A 9 35.67 12.15 1.10
CA GLY A 9 36.06 11.59 2.40
C GLY A 9 35.08 10.56 2.96
N ASN A 10 34.05 10.15 2.21
CA ASN A 10 33.11 9.13 2.68
C ASN A 10 33.77 7.76 2.61
N ILE A 11 33.75 7.04 3.73
CA ILE A 11 34.23 5.68 3.85
C ILE A 11 33.12 4.73 3.35
N SER A 12 33.42 3.87 2.40
CA SER A 12 32.47 2.88 1.88
C SER A 12 33.10 1.48 1.84
N LEU A 13 32.39 0.50 2.41
CA LEU A 13 32.73 -0.92 2.32
C LEU A 13 32.03 -1.51 1.09
N ILE A 14 32.75 -1.57 -0.03
CA ILE A 14 32.15 -1.89 -1.34
C ILE A 14 32.76 -3.21 -1.86
N ASN A 15 31.91 -4.10 -2.39
CA ASN A 15 32.38 -5.30 -3.09
C ASN A 15 32.86 -4.97 -4.52
N LYS A 16 33.43 -5.95 -5.24
CA LYS A 16 33.92 -5.73 -6.62
C LYS A 16 32.84 -5.26 -7.60
N SER A 17 31.56 -5.47 -7.29
CA SER A 17 30.40 -5.10 -8.09
C SER A 17 29.80 -3.74 -7.73
N GLY A 18 30.38 -3.02 -6.76
CA GLY A 18 29.85 -1.72 -6.33
C GLY A 18 28.72 -1.79 -5.30
N ASN A 19 28.45 -2.95 -4.71
CA ASN A 19 27.38 -3.15 -3.72
C ASN A 19 27.92 -3.11 -2.29
N VAL A 20 27.08 -2.66 -1.37
CA VAL A 20 27.34 -2.63 0.08
C VAL A 20 26.56 -3.76 0.76
N GLY A 21 27.27 -4.61 1.50
CA GLY A 21 26.67 -5.65 2.33
C GLY A 21 26.93 -5.39 3.81
N ILE A 22 25.88 -5.32 4.63
CA ILE A 22 25.98 -5.24 6.10
C ILE A 22 25.51 -6.58 6.67
N GLY A 23 26.39 -7.30 7.37
CA GLY A 23 26.08 -8.65 7.87
C GLY A 23 26.03 -9.76 6.79
N THR A 24 26.41 -9.45 5.55
CA THR A 24 26.49 -10.40 4.43
C THR A 24 27.69 -10.11 3.53
N GLY A 25 28.36 -11.18 3.04
CA GLY A 25 29.41 -11.08 2.02
C GLY A 25 28.89 -11.09 0.58
N ASN A 26 27.62 -11.45 0.40
CA ASN A 26 26.98 -11.63 -0.91
C ASN A 26 25.74 -10.72 -1.01
N PRO A 27 25.92 -9.40 -1.18
CA PRO A 27 24.79 -8.50 -1.41
C PRO A 27 24.18 -8.75 -2.80
N ASP A 28 22.87 -8.91 -2.83
CA ASP A 28 22.03 -9.14 -4.02
C ASP A 28 21.51 -7.84 -4.66
N THR A 29 21.54 -6.72 -3.93
CA THR A 29 21.21 -5.38 -4.42
C THR A 29 22.28 -4.37 -4.01
N LYS A 30 22.07 -3.08 -4.32
CA LYS A 30 23.04 -2.00 -4.03
C LYS A 30 23.37 -1.88 -2.54
N LEU A 31 22.37 -2.07 -1.68
CA LEU A 31 22.50 -2.15 -0.23
C LEU A 31 21.72 -3.36 0.27
N THR A 32 22.42 -4.38 0.74
CA THR A 32 21.79 -5.56 1.38
C THR A 32 22.19 -5.58 2.86
N VAL A 33 21.19 -5.58 3.74
CA VAL A 33 21.39 -5.65 5.19
C VAL A 33 20.82 -6.96 5.71
N LYS A 34 21.68 -7.83 6.25
CA LYS A 34 21.28 -9.05 6.95
C LYS A 34 21.24 -8.77 8.45
N GLY A 35 20.20 -8.04 8.87
CA GLY A 35 20.01 -7.63 10.26
C GLY A 35 18.95 -6.53 10.37
N THR A 36 18.83 -5.94 11.56
CA THR A 36 17.90 -4.84 11.82
C THR A 36 18.51 -3.51 11.43
N ILE A 37 17.71 -2.64 10.81
CA ILE A 37 18.05 -1.25 10.53
C ILE A 37 17.37 -0.39 11.59
N HIS A 38 18.14 0.45 12.28
CA HIS A 38 17.60 1.49 13.17
C HIS A 38 17.88 2.84 12.52
N ALA A 39 16.83 3.56 12.15
CA ALA A 39 16.88 4.85 11.48
C ALA A 39 15.86 5.79 12.13
N GLU A 40 16.16 7.09 12.16
CA GLU A 40 15.21 8.10 12.61
C GLU A 40 14.09 8.30 11.57
N GLU A 41 14.43 8.30 10.28
CA GLU A 41 13.48 8.44 9.18
C GLU A 41 13.99 7.71 7.93
N VAL A 42 13.06 7.21 7.11
CA VAL A 42 13.34 6.59 5.81
C VAL A 42 12.44 7.23 4.75
N ILE A 43 13.04 7.98 3.83
CA ILE A 43 12.36 8.53 2.66
C ILE A 43 12.51 7.53 1.52
N ILE A 44 11.39 7.08 0.94
CA ILE A 44 11.39 6.13 -0.18
C ILE A 44 10.79 6.81 -1.41
N ASP A 45 11.63 7.12 -2.37
CA ASP A 45 11.20 7.70 -3.65
C ASP A 45 10.58 6.61 -4.53
N LEU A 46 9.28 6.75 -4.79
CA LEU A 46 8.54 5.91 -5.74
C LEU A 46 8.20 6.71 -6.99
N ASN A 47 8.51 6.14 -8.15
CA ASN A 47 8.02 6.66 -9.44
C ASN A 47 6.61 6.14 -9.76
N VAL A 48 5.76 6.01 -8.72
CA VAL A 48 4.41 5.48 -8.83
C VAL A 48 3.45 6.57 -8.31
N PRO A 49 2.40 6.94 -9.07
CA PRO A 49 1.46 7.96 -8.60
C PRO A 49 0.72 7.48 -7.35
N ALA A 50 0.46 8.40 -6.42
CA ALA A 50 -0.42 8.17 -5.28
C ALA A 50 -1.81 7.72 -5.73
N PRO A 51 -2.52 6.93 -4.91
CA PRO A 51 -3.77 6.29 -5.31
C PRO A 51 -5.00 7.20 -5.39
N ASP A 52 -4.84 8.53 -5.33
CA ASP A 52 -5.89 9.55 -5.46
C ASP A 52 -6.87 9.34 -6.64
N TYR A 53 -6.45 8.56 -7.64
CA TYR A 53 -7.31 8.14 -8.74
C TYR A 53 -8.57 7.41 -8.27
N VAL A 54 -8.61 6.85 -7.06
CA VAL A 54 -9.80 6.22 -6.45
C VAL A 54 -10.98 7.20 -6.40
N PHE A 55 -10.71 8.49 -6.23
CA PHE A 55 -11.74 9.53 -6.15
C PHE A 55 -12.18 10.10 -7.50
N LYS A 56 -11.58 9.68 -8.62
CA LYS A 56 -12.02 10.13 -9.95
C LYS A 56 -13.43 9.62 -10.27
N GLU A 57 -14.19 10.41 -11.02
CA GLU A 57 -15.57 10.09 -11.40
C GLU A 57 -15.69 8.77 -12.18
N ASN A 58 -14.69 8.45 -13.00
CA ASN A 58 -14.64 7.22 -13.79
C ASN A 58 -14.04 6.02 -13.04
N TYR A 59 -13.70 6.16 -11.76
CA TYR A 59 -13.15 5.06 -10.96
C TYR A 59 -14.25 4.09 -10.54
N GLN A 60 -14.20 2.88 -11.10
CA GLN A 60 -15.13 1.80 -10.81
C GLN A 60 -14.68 0.99 -9.58
N LEU A 61 -15.47 1.07 -8.51
CA LEU A 61 -15.30 0.17 -7.36
C LEU A 61 -15.72 -1.25 -7.76
N MET A 62 -14.92 -2.25 -7.35
CA MET A 62 -15.35 -3.65 -7.46
C MET A 62 -16.62 -3.86 -6.63
N SER A 63 -17.54 -4.67 -7.12
CA SER A 63 -18.73 -5.01 -6.34
C SER A 63 -18.36 -5.87 -5.13
N ILE A 64 -19.15 -5.76 -4.05
CA ILE A 64 -18.98 -6.58 -2.84
C ILE A 64 -18.94 -8.09 -3.18
N LYS A 65 -19.79 -8.53 -4.13
CA LYS A 65 -19.83 -9.93 -4.59
C LYS A 65 -18.54 -10.37 -5.28
N GLU A 66 -17.91 -9.48 -6.06
CA GLU A 66 -16.64 -9.77 -6.71
C GLU A 66 -15.50 -9.82 -5.70
N VAL A 67 -15.49 -8.90 -4.73
CA VAL A 67 -14.51 -8.90 -3.64
C VAL A 67 -14.64 -10.17 -2.80
N GLU A 68 -15.85 -10.54 -2.40
CA GLU A 68 -16.14 -11.78 -1.67
C GLU A 68 -15.67 -13.02 -2.44
N LYS A 69 -16.00 -13.11 -3.74
CA LYS A 69 -15.55 -14.21 -4.59
C LYS A 69 -14.02 -14.27 -4.68
N PHE A 70 -13.36 -13.12 -4.74
CA PHE A 70 -11.90 -13.05 -4.75
C PHE A 70 -11.32 -13.56 -3.43
N ILE A 71 -11.81 -13.05 -2.29
CA ILE A 71 -11.34 -13.46 -0.95
C ILE A 71 -11.55 -14.95 -0.74
N ASN A 72 -12.71 -15.49 -1.10
CA ASN A 72 -12.99 -16.93 -0.97
C ASN A 72 -12.08 -17.80 -1.84
N LYS A 73 -11.62 -17.28 -3.00
CA LYS A 73 -10.74 -18.01 -3.92
C LYS A 73 -9.25 -17.85 -3.60
N LYS A 74 -8.85 -16.68 -3.07
CA LYS A 74 -7.44 -16.26 -2.97
C LYS A 74 -6.96 -16.08 -1.53
N SER A 75 -7.87 -15.94 -0.57
CA SER A 75 -7.58 -15.75 0.86
C SER A 75 -6.76 -14.50 1.18
N HIS A 76 -6.76 -13.50 0.29
CA HIS A 76 -6.20 -12.17 0.51
C HIS A 76 -7.02 -11.13 -0.25
N LEU A 77 -6.78 -9.84 0.04
CA LEU A 77 -7.48 -8.75 -0.63
C LEU A 77 -6.97 -8.54 -2.07
N PRO A 78 -7.82 -8.09 -3.00
CA PRO A 78 -7.37 -7.62 -4.30
C PRO A 78 -6.31 -6.52 -4.15
N GLY A 79 -5.23 -6.59 -4.94
CA GLY A 79 -4.11 -5.63 -4.89
C GLY A 79 -3.08 -5.90 -3.80
N ILE A 80 -3.35 -6.79 -2.84
CA ILE A 80 -2.38 -7.19 -1.80
C ILE A 80 -1.78 -8.54 -2.17
N PRO A 81 -0.44 -8.71 -2.13
CA PRO A 81 0.19 -10.00 -2.34
C PRO A 81 -0.26 -11.06 -1.33
N SER A 82 -0.21 -12.32 -1.76
CA SER A 82 -0.48 -13.47 -0.90
C SER A 82 0.66 -13.71 0.10
N ALA A 83 0.38 -14.44 1.18
CA ALA A 83 1.41 -14.86 2.16
C ALA A 83 2.59 -15.58 1.48
N ASN A 84 2.31 -16.47 0.52
CA ASN A 84 3.33 -17.18 -0.25
C ASN A 84 4.20 -16.24 -1.11
N GLU A 85 3.65 -15.13 -1.59
CA GLU A 85 4.42 -14.13 -2.33
C GLU A 85 5.30 -13.31 -1.40
N PHE A 86 4.83 -12.97 -0.20
CA PHE A 86 5.65 -12.31 0.82
C PHE A 86 6.79 -13.19 1.31
N GLU A 87 6.56 -14.49 1.50
CA GLU A 87 7.61 -15.42 1.91
C GLU A 87 8.71 -15.55 0.84
N LYS A 88 8.34 -15.53 -0.45
CA LYS A 88 9.28 -15.69 -1.56
C LYS A 88 10.06 -14.42 -1.88
N ASN A 89 9.36 -13.28 -1.91
CA ASN A 89 9.89 -12.03 -2.45
C ASN A 89 10.23 -11.01 -1.36
N GLY A 90 9.89 -11.30 -0.10
CA GLY A 90 9.92 -10.33 0.98
C GLY A 90 8.80 -9.29 0.86
N VAL A 91 8.81 -8.32 1.78
CA VAL A 91 7.88 -7.19 1.77
C VAL A 91 8.59 -5.99 1.16
N LYS A 92 8.06 -5.47 0.06
CA LYS A 92 8.48 -4.19 -0.49
C LYS A 92 7.73 -3.08 0.23
N GLN A 93 8.37 -2.49 1.24
CA GLN A 93 7.72 -1.57 2.17
C GLN A 93 6.93 -0.45 1.47
N ALA A 94 7.55 0.29 0.55
CA ALA A 94 6.88 1.40 -0.11
C ALA A 94 5.73 0.97 -1.04
N GLU A 95 5.87 -0.15 -1.75
CA GLU A 95 4.74 -0.70 -2.54
C GLU A 95 3.59 -1.13 -1.63
N MET A 96 3.91 -1.72 -0.47
CA MET A 96 2.90 -2.12 0.52
C MET A 96 2.17 -0.90 1.10
N ASP A 97 2.89 0.15 1.46
CA ASP A 97 2.31 1.38 2.00
C ASP A 97 1.38 2.05 0.97
N MET A 98 1.75 2.04 -0.32
CA MET A 98 0.88 2.54 -1.40
C MET A 98 -0.37 1.67 -1.60
N ASN A 99 -0.24 0.34 -1.57
CA ASN A 99 -1.39 -0.56 -1.69
C ASN A 99 -2.34 -0.43 -0.49
N LEU A 100 -1.81 -0.18 0.71
CA LEU A 100 -2.61 0.10 1.91
C LEU A 100 -3.32 1.44 1.81
N LEU A 101 -2.64 2.49 1.35
CA LEU A 101 -3.25 3.80 1.11
C LEU A 101 -4.40 3.70 0.09
N GLU A 102 -4.19 2.98 -1.01
CA GLU A 102 -5.25 2.70 -1.99
C GLU A 102 -6.46 2.01 -1.34
N LYS A 103 -6.24 1.08 -0.42
CA LYS A 103 -7.34 0.40 0.27
C LYS A 103 -8.08 1.34 1.23
N ILE A 104 -7.36 2.21 1.93
CA ILE A 104 -7.93 3.23 2.82
C ILE A 104 -8.81 4.20 2.02
N GLU A 105 -8.32 4.71 0.90
CA GLU A 105 -9.09 5.62 0.05
C GLU A 105 -10.36 4.98 -0.52
N LYS A 106 -10.30 3.69 -0.90
CA LYS A 106 -11.49 2.95 -1.34
C LYS A 106 -12.52 2.81 -0.23
N LEU A 107 -12.08 2.49 0.99
CA LEU A 107 -12.97 2.39 2.14
C LEU A 107 -13.60 3.75 2.46
N GLU A 108 -12.84 4.84 2.34
CA GLU A 108 -13.38 6.18 2.56
C GLU A 108 -14.41 6.57 1.48
N LYS A 109 -14.17 6.22 0.21
CA LYS A 109 -15.15 6.38 -0.87
C LYS A 109 -16.43 5.59 -0.60
N GLU A 110 -16.32 4.35 -0.12
CA GLU A 110 -17.46 3.51 0.28
C GLU A 110 -18.22 4.13 1.47
N ASN A 111 -17.51 4.62 2.48
CA ASN A 111 -18.10 5.29 3.65
C ASN A 111 -18.88 6.56 3.25
N LEU A 112 -18.33 7.38 2.35
CA LEU A 112 -19.01 8.57 1.85
C LEU A 112 -20.30 8.20 1.11
N LEU A 113 -20.27 7.15 0.29
CA LEU A 113 -21.46 6.65 -0.39
C LEU A 113 -22.51 6.14 0.60
N LEU A 114 -22.09 5.38 1.61
CA LEU A 114 -22.98 4.89 2.68
C LEU A 114 -23.61 6.04 3.47
N LYS A 115 -22.84 7.08 3.78
CA LYS A 115 -23.33 8.27 4.47
C LYS A 115 -24.40 8.99 3.65
N LEU A 116 -24.16 9.20 2.35
CA LEU A 116 -25.14 9.80 1.44
C LEU A 116 -26.43 8.97 1.33
N LEU A 117 -26.32 7.65 1.27
CA LEU A 117 -27.47 6.75 1.27
C LEU A 117 -28.27 6.84 2.57
N SER A 118 -27.58 6.87 3.71
CA SER A 118 -28.21 7.02 5.03
C SER A 118 -28.97 8.35 5.15
N ASP A 119 -28.40 9.45 4.66
CA ASP A 119 -29.03 10.76 4.74
C ASP A 119 -30.30 10.82 3.86
N ARG A 120 -30.22 10.26 2.63
CA ARG A 120 -31.38 10.13 1.74
C ARG A 120 -32.50 9.27 2.32
N LEU A 121 -32.16 8.17 3.02
CA LEU A 121 -33.14 7.33 3.70
C LEU A 121 -33.90 8.12 4.78
N SER A 122 -33.19 8.89 5.60
CA SER A 122 -33.79 9.74 6.63
C SER A 122 -34.73 10.81 6.04
N GLU A 123 -34.39 11.39 4.89
CA GLU A 123 -35.29 12.32 4.18
C GLU A 123 -36.56 11.64 3.70
N ILE A 124 -36.44 10.45 3.09
CA ILE A 124 -37.59 9.66 2.62
C ILE A 124 -38.50 9.30 3.79
N GLU A 125 -37.94 8.86 4.94
CA GLU A 125 -38.72 8.53 6.13
C GLU A 125 -39.55 9.71 6.65
N LYS A 126 -38.97 10.92 6.68
CA LYS A 126 -39.69 12.15 7.08
C LYS A 126 -40.86 12.45 6.14
N LEU A 127 -40.65 12.31 4.83
CA LEU A 127 -41.69 12.53 3.83
C LEU A 127 -42.84 11.53 4.00
N VAL A 128 -42.54 10.24 4.15
CA VAL A 128 -43.55 9.19 4.34
C VAL A 128 -44.37 9.41 5.63
N ILE A 129 -43.74 9.85 6.72
CA ILE A 129 -44.45 10.18 7.97
C ILE A 129 -45.38 11.39 7.75
N SER A 130 -44.92 12.40 7.03
CA SER A 130 -45.74 13.59 6.74
C SER A 130 -46.98 13.28 5.88
N GLU A 131 -46.89 12.30 4.98
CA GLU A 131 -48.02 11.84 4.17
C GLU A 131 -49.02 10.98 4.95
N LYS A 132 -48.56 10.14 5.89
CA LYS A 132 -49.44 9.32 6.74
C LYS A 132 -50.25 10.13 7.76
N ASN A 133 -49.80 11.34 8.08
CA ASN A 133 -50.46 12.24 9.03
C ASN A 133 -51.43 13.24 8.34
N LYS A 134 -51.64 13.12 7.02
CA LYS A 134 -52.68 13.80 6.25
C LYS A 134 -53.88 12.89 6.07
#